data_AF-A0A937BIW3-F1
#
_entry.id   AF-A0A937BIW3-F1
#
_cell.length_a   1.000
_cell.length_b   1.000
_cell.length_c   1.000
_cell.angle_alpha   90.00
_cell.angle_beta   90.00
_cell.angle_gamma   90.00
#
_symmetry.space_group_name_H-M   'P 1'
#
loop_
_entity.id
_entity.type
_entity.pdbx_description
1 polymer ?
#
loop_
_entity_poly.entity_id
_entity_poly.type
_entity_poly.pdbx_seq_one_letter_code
_entity_poly.pdbx_strand_id
1 'polypeptide(L)'
;MKRLIQSVMVLAVLAGMGGVAFAEDAAKIYSSKCAMCHGKDAKGNPGMAKSLGAEKLNLLDAATQAKTDADLIKATAEGAGTPKASGAKPMPAFKGKVADVDIKALVAYVRSLAPKK
;
A
#
# COMPACT_ATOMS: atom_id res chain seq x y z
N MET A 1 -50.70 -14.32 42.96
CA MET A 1 -50.47 -14.98 41.65
C MET A 1 -50.42 -13.86 40.61
N LYS A 2 -49.39 -13.60 39.82
CA LYS A 2 -48.10 -14.26 39.56
C LYS A 2 -47.27 -13.17 38.86
N ARG A 3 -46.14 -12.80 39.48
CA ARG A 3 -44.91 -12.23 38.87
C ARG A 3 -45.01 -10.80 38.28
N LEU A 4 -44.45 -9.68 38.76
CA LEU A 4 -43.28 -9.32 39.60
C LEU A 4 -42.10 -10.28 39.50
N ILE A 5 -41.00 -9.81 38.90
CA ILE A 5 -39.76 -10.52 38.51
C ILE A 5 -39.79 -10.98 37.05
N GLN A 6 -39.22 -10.18 36.14
CA GLN A 6 -38.10 -10.55 35.25
C GLN A 6 -37.43 -9.24 34.82
N SER A 7 -36.43 -8.78 35.58
CA SER A 7 -35.01 -9.04 35.30
C SER A 7 -34.43 -8.07 34.28
N VAL A 8 -33.75 -7.07 34.84
CA VAL A 8 -32.52 -6.46 34.33
C VAL A 8 -31.88 -7.31 33.22
N MET A 9 -31.87 -6.80 32.00
CA MET A 9 -30.84 -7.16 31.03
C MET A 9 -30.40 -5.89 30.32
N VAL A 10 -29.61 -5.12 31.06
CA VAL A 10 -28.59 -4.25 30.48
C VAL A 10 -27.67 -5.17 29.67
N LEU A 11 -27.87 -5.24 28.35
CA LEU A 11 -26.82 -5.70 27.44
C LEU A 11 -26.17 -4.46 26.84
N ALA A 12 -25.22 -3.91 27.61
CA ALA A 12 -24.23 -3.01 27.09
C ALA A 12 -23.44 -3.76 26.00
N VAL A 13 -23.74 -3.47 24.72
CA VAL A 13 -22.86 -3.83 23.62
C VAL A 13 -21.72 -2.82 23.61
N LEU A 14 -20.81 -2.99 24.57
CA LEU A 14 -19.51 -2.32 24.62
C LEU A 14 -18.44 -3.41 24.62
N ALA A 15 -18.17 -3.99 23.44
CA ALA A 15 -16.92 -4.71 23.21
C ALA A 15 -16.72 -4.93 21.70
N GLY A 16 -15.71 -4.25 21.15
CA GLY A 16 -15.01 -4.76 19.96
C GLY A 16 -15.34 -4.11 18.62
N MET A 17 -15.34 -2.78 18.51
CA MET A 17 -15.02 -2.15 17.22
C MET A 17 -13.50 -2.19 17.00
N GLY A 18 -12.93 -3.39 16.95
CA GLY A 18 -11.65 -3.59 16.28
C GLY A 18 -11.93 -3.41 14.80
N GLY A 19 -11.61 -2.24 14.27
CA GLY A 19 -11.93 -1.87 12.89
C GLY A 19 -11.48 -2.94 11.92
N VAL A 20 -12.44 -3.63 11.30
CA VAL A 20 -12.17 -4.43 10.11
C VAL A 20 -11.73 -3.46 9.02
N ALA A 21 -10.43 -3.43 8.72
CA ALA A 21 -9.91 -2.67 7.60
C ALA A 21 -10.38 -3.37 6.32
N PHE A 22 -11.43 -2.84 5.69
CA PHE A 22 -11.82 -3.25 4.35
C PHE A 22 -10.77 -2.76 3.35
N ALA A 23 -10.41 -3.62 2.39
CA ALA A 23 -9.52 -3.21 1.31
C ALA A 23 -10.20 -2.14 0.44
N GLU A 24 -9.53 -1.01 0.25
CA GLU A 24 -9.89 0.00 -0.73
C GLU A 24 -9.46 -0.45 -2.15
N ASP A 25 -9.97 0.23 -3.17
CA ASP A 25 -9.60 -0.04 -4.57
C ASP A 25 -8.11 0.28 -4.80
N ALA A 26 -7.31 -0.76 -4.97
CA ALA A 26 -5.87 -0.66 -5.19
C ALA A 26 -5.50 0.18 -6.43
N ALA A 27 -6.29 0.15 -7.50
CA ALA A 27 -6.04 0.97 -8.69
C ALA A 27 -6.24 2.46 -8.39
N LYS A 28 -7.26 2.79 -7.59
CA LYS A 28 -7.51 4.17 -7.13
C LYS A 28 -6.41 4.66 -6.19
N ILE A 29 -5.97 3.84 -5.24
CA ILE A 29 -4.86 4.18 -4.35
C ILE A 29 -3.58 4.37 -5.16
N TYR A 30 -3.30 3.46 -6.10
CA TYR A 30 -2.14 3.55 -6.98
C TYR A 30 -2.15 4.86 -7.77
N SER A 31 -3.28 5.19 -8.42
CA SER A 31 -3.41 6.41 -9.20
C SER A 31 -3.20 7.68 -8.36
N SER A 32 -3.60 7.67 -7.09
CA SER A 32 -3.53 8.85 -6.22
C SER A 32 -2.19 9.02 -5.49
N LYS A 33 -1.53 7.92 -5.13
CA LYS A 33 -0.32 7.96 -4.27
C LYS A 33 0.96 7.49 -4.96
N CYS A 34 0.86 6.64 -5.98
CA CYS A 34 2.02 5.94 -6.56
C CYS A 34 2.35 6.45 -7.97
N ALA A 35 1.32 6.69 -8.79
CA ALA A 35 1.44 6.99 -10.21
C ALA A 35 2.19 8.29 -10.53
N MET A 36 2.28 9.24 -9.58
CA MET A 36 3.06 10.47 -9.76
C MET A 36 4.54 10.14 -10.08
N CYS A 37 5.13 9.20 -9.33
CA CYS A 37 6.52 8.78 -9.50
C CYS A 37 6.63 7.54 -10.40
N HIS A 38 5.76 6.56 -10.22
CA HIS A 38 5.84 5.28 -10.91
C HIS A 38 5.09 5.24 -12.24
N GLY A 39 4.43 6.33 -12.64
CA GLY A 39 3.62 6.38 -13.86
C GLY A 39 2.29 5.63 -13.73
N LYS A 40 1.30 5.98 -14.55
CA LYS A 40 -0.01 5.30 -14.56
C LYS A 40 0.10 3.83 -15.04
N ASP A 41 1.09 3.56 -15.88
CA ASP A 41 1.40 2.25 -16.45
C ASP A 41 2.49 1.50 -15.69
N ALA A 42 2.89 1.98 -14.51
CA ALA A 42 3.94 1.40 -13.66
C ALA A 42 5.35 1.36 -14.28
N LYS A 43 5.58 2.08 -15.39
CA LYS A 43 6.90 2.13 -16.07
C LYS A 43 7.83 3.24 -15.59
N GLY A 44 7.37 4.05 -14.64
CA GLY A 44 8.12 5.18 -14.11
C GLY A 44 7.84 6.48 -14.84
N ASN A 45 7.83 7.58 -14.10
CA ASN A 45 7.75 8.93 -14.67
C ASN A 45 9.16 9.49 -14.90
N PRO A 46 9.59 9.71 -16.16
CA PRO A 46 10.96 10.19 -16.46
C PRO A 46 11.25 11.58 -15.91
N GLY A 47 10.25 12.45 -15.80
CA GLY A 47 10.41 13.78 -15.18
C GLY A 47 10.73 13.68 -13.69
N MET A 48 10.05 12.77 -12.99
CA MET A 48 10.33 12.49 -11.57
C MET A 48 11.67 11.79 -11.37
N ALA A 49 12.04 10.87 -12.26
CA ALA A 49 13.35 10.20 -12.21
C ALA A 49 14.49 11.23 -12.18
N LYS A 50 14.44 12.22 -13.09
CA LYS A 50 15.41 13.32 -13.14
C LYS A 50 15.37 14.19 -11.89
N SER A 51 14.17 14.62 -11.46
CA SER A 51 14.01 15.52 -10.32
C SER A 51 14.42 14.89 -8.98
N LEU A 52 14.23 13.59 -8.83
CA LEU A 52 14.53 12.86 -7.59
C LEU A 52 15.93 12.23 -7.62
N GLY A 53 16.65 12.29 -8.74
CA GLY A 53 17.88 11.51 -8.96
C GLY A 53 17.64 10.00 -8.82
N ALA A 54 16.43 9.55 -9.14
CA ALA A 54 15.97 8.18 -8.92
C ALA A 54 16.07 7.37 -10.22
N GLU A 55 16.85 6.29 -10.20
CA GLU A 55 17.10 5.45 -11.38
C GLU A 55 16.08 4.28 -11.49
N LYS A 56 15.32 3.99 -10.42
CA LYS A 56 14.46 2.81 -10.31
C LYS A 56 13.01 3.17 -10.01
N LEU A 57 12.33 3.81 -10.97
CA LEU A 57 10.90 4.11 -10.89
C LEU A 57 10.02 3.13 -11.69
N ASN A 58 10.61 2.33 -12.58
CA ASN A 58 9.89 1.28 -13.31
C ASN A 58 9.65 0.09 -12.39
N LEU A 59 8.38 -0.20 -12.10
CA LEU A 59 7.99 -1.33 -11.25
C LEU A 59 7.85 -2.64 -12.03
N LEU A 60 7.82 -2.57 -13.36
CA LEU A 60 7.70 -3.71 -14.25
C LEU A 60 9.06 -4.21 -14.79
N ASP A 61 10.16 -3.59 -14.36
CA ASP A 61 11.50 -4.05 -14.72
C ASP A 61 11.81 -5.42 -14.09
N ALA A 62 12.72 -6.17 -14.73
CA ALA A 62 13.06 -7.52 -14.27
C ALA A 62 13.60 -7.53 -12.83
N ALA A 63 14.32 -6.47 -12.44
CA ALA A 63 14.88 -6.35 -11.09
C ALA A 63 13.80 -6.19 -10.01
N THR A 64 12.74 -5.41 -10.27
CA THR A 64 11.61 -5.29 -9.35
C THR A 64 10.74 -6.52 -9.38
N GLN A 65 10.49 -7.08 -10.58
CA GLN A 65 9.65 -8.27 -10.71
C GLN A 65 10.31 -9.54 -10.14
N ALA A 66 11.65 -9.59 -10.01
CA ALA A 66 12.36 -10.68 -9.36
C ALA A 66 12.24 -10.67 -7.82
N LYS A 67 11.81 -9.56 -7.21
CA LYS A 67 11.62 -9.47 -5.75
C LYS A 67 10.42 -10.30 -5.32
N THR A 68 10.42 -10.76 -4.07
CA THR A 68 9.24 -11.41 -3.49
C THR A 68 8.16 -10.38 -3.19
N ASP A 69 6.90 -10.82 -3.10
CA ASP A 69 5.81 -9.93 -2.71
C ASP A 69 6.03 -9.38 -1.29
N ALA A 70 6.63 -10.17 -0.40
CA ALA A 70 7.01 -9.71 0.95
C ALA A 70 8.01 -8.55 0.90
N ASP A 71 9.02 -8.62 0.02
CA ASP A 71 9.99 -7.53 -0.16
C ASP A 71 9.33 -6.27 -0.73
N LEU A 72 8.39 -6.43 -1.67
CA LEU A 72 7.66 -5.29 -2.26
C LEU A 72 6.68 -4.65 -1.26
N ILE A 73 5.99 -5.47 -0.45
CA ILE A 73 5.15 -5.00 0.65
C ILE A 73 5.99 -4.22 1.66
N LYS A 74 7.13 -4.77 2.08
CA LYS A 74 8.06 -4.11 3.00
C LYS A 74 8.58 -2.80 2.42
N ALA A 75 9.04 -2.79 1.18
CA ALA A 75 9.50 -1.60 0.47
C ALA A 75 8.41 -0.51 0.37
N THR A 76 7.15 -0.90 0.20
CA THR A 76 6.02 0.05 0.14
C THR A 76 5.70 0.59 1.53
N ALA A 77 5.68 -0.28 2.54
CA ALA A 77 5.38 0.11 3.92
C ALA A 77 6.46 1.00 4.53
N GLU A 78 7.73 0.61 4.38
CA GLU A 78 8.89 1.24 5.04
C GLU A 78 9.59 2.29 4.16
N GLY A 79 9.25 2.35 2.88
CA GLY A 79 9.99 3.13 1.90
C GLY A 79 11.14 2.33 1.30
N ALA A 80 11.75 2.86 0.23
CA ALA A 80 12.75 2.14 -0.55
C ALA A 80 13.76 3.05 -1.22
N GLY A 81 14.91 2.48 -1.58
CA GLY A 81 16.02 3.22 -2.15
C GLY A 81 16.91 3.83 -1.08
N THR A 82 18.21 3.88 -1.35
CA THR A 82 19.18 4.52 -0.47
C THR A 82 19.38 5.96 -0.91
N PRO A 83 19.46 6.92 0.03
CA PRO A 83 20.01 8.22 -0.27
C PRO A 83 21.42 8.01 -0.84
N LYS A 84 21.61 8.25 -2.14
CA LYS A 84 22.94 8.26 -2.73
C LYS A 84 23.61 9.59 -2.41
N ALA A 85 24.94 9.59 -2.35
CA ALA A 85 25.75 10.81 -2.21
C ALA A 85 25.40 11.89 -3.27
N SER A 86 24.77 11.49 -4.37
CA SER A 86 24.23 12.33 -5.44
C SER A 86 22.93 13.08 -5.11
N GLY A 87 22.41 13.00 -3.87
CA GLY A 87 21.20 13.72 -3.46
C GLY A 87 19.88 13.03 -3.84
N ALA A 88 19.94 11.76 -4.23
CA ALA A 88 18.76 10.99 -4.63
C ALA A 88 17.74 10.90 -3.47
N LYS A 89 16.47 11.18 -3.76
CA LYS A 89 15.38 11.12 -2.78
C LYS A 89 14.81 9.69 -2.72
N PRO A 90 14.83 9.03 -1.55
CA PRO A 90 14.25 7.70 -1.42
C PRO A 90 12.72 7.73 -1.57
N MET A 91 12.14 6.59 -1.92
CA MET A 91 10.70 6.36 -1.88
C MET A 91 10.21 6.49 -0.43
N PRO A 92 9.15 7.29 -0.17
CA PRO A 92 8.66 7.49 1.19
C PRO A 92 7.96 6.24 1.73
N ALA A 93 7.93 6.13 3.06
CA ALA A 93 7.16 5.12 3.77
C ALA A 93 5.65 5.41 3.71
N PHE A 94 4.85 4.38 3.46
CA PHE A 94 3.38 4.43 3.45
C PHE A 94 2.72 3.74 4.64
N LYS A 95 3.48 3.08 5.52
CA LYS A 95 2.95 2.52 6.77
C LYS A 95 2.21 3.59 7.57
N GLY A 96 0.99 3.28 8.00
CA GLY A 96 0.11 4.21 8.71
C GLY A 96 -0.55 5.28 7.83
N LYS A 97 -0.19 5.37 6.54
CA LYS A 97 -0.85 6.27 5.54
C LYS A 97 -1.73 5.50 4.55
N VAL A 98 -1.49 4.20 4.44
CA VAL A 98 -2.23 3.22 3.64
C VAL A 98 -2.36 1.99 4.55
N ALA A 99 -3.55 1.36 4.59
CA ALA A 99 -3.75 0.20 5.44
C ALA A 99 -2.91 -0.99 4.93
N ASP A 100 -2.50 -1.88 5.83
CA ASP A 100 -1.63 -3.01 5.47
C ASP A 100 -2.28 -3.95 4.44
N VAL A 101 -3.61 -4.08 4.49
CA VAL A 101 -4.37 -4.84 3.49
C VAL A 101 -4.29 -4.20 2.10
N ASP A 102 -4.30 -2.87 2.03
CA ASP A 102 -4.21 -2.12 0.79
C ASP A 102 -2.79 -2.11 0.23
N ILE A 103 -1.76 -2.12 1.09
CA ILE A 103 -0.36 -2.28 0.66
C ILE A 103 -0.20 -3.63 -0.06
N LYS A 104 -0.79 -4.69 0.47
CA LYS A 104 -0.78 -6.01 -0.20
C LYS A 104 -1.54 -5.96 -1.52
N ALA A 105 -2.71 -5.34 -1.54
CA ALA A 105 -3.51 -5.18 -2.75
C ALA A 105 -2.80 -4.34 -3.83
N LEU A 106 -2.05 -3.31 -3.44
CA LEU A 106 -1.21 -2.51 -4.35
C LEU A 106 -0.11 -3.35 -5.01
N VAL A 107 0.55 -4.23 -4.26
CA VAL A 107 1.56 -5.13 -4.84
C VAL A 107 0.92 -6.07 -5.85
N ALA A 108 -0.22 -6.69 -5.51
CA ALA A 108 -0.97 -7.54 -6.45
C ALA A 108 -1.42 -6.76 -7.70
N TYR A 109 -1.88 -5.51 -7.53
CA TYR A 109 -2.26 -4.64 -8.64
C TYR A 109 -1.07 -4.38 -9.57
N VAL A 110 0.09 -3.99 -9.04
CA VAL A 110 1.30 -3.77 -9.85
C VAL A 110 1.72 -5.04 -10.60
N ARG A 111 1.63 -6.21 -9.97
CA ARG A 111 1.89 -7.51 -10.65
C ARG A 111 0.95 -7.73 -11.82
N SER A 112 -0.32 -7.35 -11.69
CA SER A 112 -1.32 -7.50 -12.76
C SER A 112 -1.04 -6.64 -13.99
N LEU A 113 -0.24 -5.57 -13.84
CA LEU A 113 0.19 -4.69 -14.92
C LEU A 113 1.42 -5.22 -15.68
N ALA A 114 2.13 -6.21 -15.13
CA ALA A 114 3.24 -6.82 -15.84
C ALA A 114 2.74 -7.55 -17.10
N PRO A 115 3.49 -7.53 -18.21
CA PRO A 115 3.12 -8.27 -19.40
C PRO A 115 2.96 -9.76 -19.04
N LYS A 116 1.83 -10.35 -19.46
CA LYS A 116 1.61 -11.79 -19.30
C LYS A 116 2.70 -12.52 -20.08
N LYS A 117 3.43 -13.41 -19.40
CA LYS A 117 4.40 -14.32 -20.03
C LYS A 117 3.67 -15.39 -20.82
#